data_AF-A0A0D0DLV7-F1
#
_entry.id   AF-A0A0D0DLV7-F1
#
_cell.length_a   1.000
_cell.length_b   1.000
_cell.length_c   1.000
_cell.angle_alpha   90.00
_cell.angle_beta   90.00
_cell.angle_gamma   90.00
#
_symmetry.space_group_name_H-M   'P 1'
#
loop_
_entity.id
_entity.type
_entity.pdbx_description
1 polymer ?
#
loop_
_entity_poly.entity_id
_entity_poly.type
_entity_poly.pdbx_seq_one_letter_code
_entity_poly.pdbx_strand_id
1 'polypeptide(L)'
;FNTPDELENNFQEGNVLYWAKALLKLTYDVINCAVTQASDPPPLEIPRLCFIDADLMLAYASTNKDLRGPRAGGVSASYLAEEEINLDNLFIKYIHNGDPTPLLEPHEPGYDIAQFLAFTQHVQYFKTGGLAYISDYQGV
;
A
#
# COMPACT_ATOMS: atom_id res chain seq x y z
N PHE A 1 -9.19 15.72 -20.28
CA PHE A 1 -8.36 15.97 -19.10
C PHE A 1 -9.11 16.93 -18.19
N ASN A 2 -9.75 16.39 -17.15
CA ASN A 2 -10.45 17.20 -16.15
C ASN A 2 -9.59 17.18 -14.89
N THR A 3 -8.68 18.14 -14.78
CA THR A 3 -7.67 18.23 -13.71
C THR A 3 -8.25 18.16 -12.28
N PRO A 4 -9.46 18.66 -11.97
CA PRO A 4 -10.08 18.48 -10.66
C PRO A 4 -10.34 17.00 -10.30
N ASP A 5 -10.81 16.20 -11.26
CA ASP A 5 -11.14 14.78 -11.02
C ASP A 5 -9.87 13.95 -10.79
N GLU A 6 -8.80 14.23 -11.53
CA GLU A 6 -7.50 13.59 -11.35
C GLU A 6 -6.89 13.89 -9.97
N LEU A 7 -7.02 15.15 -9.52
CA LEU A 7 -6.55 15.55 -8.19
C LEU A 7 -7.33 14.86 -7.07
N GLU A 8 -8.65 14.77 -7.20
CA GLU A 8 -9.49 14.08 -6.23
C GLU A 8 -9.15 12.58 -6.18
N ASN A 9 -8.99 11.93 -7.34
CA ASN A 9 -8.61 10.52 -7.41
C ASN A 9 -7.24 10.27 -6.76
N ASN A 10 -6.22 11.05 -7.10
CA ASN A 10 -4.88 10.90 -6.50
C ASN A 10 -4.89 11.14 -4.98
N PHE A 11 -5.74 12.05 -4.51
CA PHE A 11 -5.93 12.28 -3.08
C PHE A 11 -6.61 11.08 -2.39
N GLN A 12 -7.60 10.46 -3.04
CA GLN A 12 -8.23 9.24 -2.55
C GLN A 12 -7.23 8.07 -2.49
N GLU A 13 -6.44 7.86 -3.54
CA GLU A 13 -5.40 6.81 -3.58
C GLU A 13 -4.35 7.02 -2.48
N GLY A 14 -3.87 8.25 -2.29
CA GLY A 14 -2.96 8.58 -1.18
C GLY A 14 -3.56 8.27 0.20
N ASN A 15 -4.86 8.50 0.38
CA ASN A 15 -5.55 8.11 1.62
C ASN A 15 -5.68 6.59 1.77
N VAL A 16 -5.93 5.86 0.69
CA VAL A 16 -5.95 4.39 0.71
C VAL A 16 -4.60 3.85 1.17
N LEU A 17 -3.49 4.38 0.63
CA LEU A 17 -2.15 4.00 1.07
C LEU A 17 -1.89 4.34 2.55
N TYR A 18 -2.33 5.51 3.01
CA TYR A 18 -2.25 5.89 4.43
C TYR A 18 -2.98 4.87 5.33
N TRP A 19 -4.20 4.48 4.96
CA TRP A 19 -4.95 3.45 5.70
C TRP A 19 -4.28 2.08 5.62
N ALA A 20 -3.72 1.70 4.48
CA ALA A 20 -2.97 0.45 4.32
C ALA A 20 -1.76 0.40 5.27
N LYS A 21 -0.98 1.49 5.36
CA LYS A 21 0.11 1.61 6.34
C LYS A 21 -0.38 1.46 7.78
N ALA A 22 -1.48 2.13 8.13
CA ALA A 22 -2.06 2.06 9.48
C ALA A 22 -2.56 0.65 9.83
N LEU A 23 -3.21 -0.04 8.90
CA LEU A 23 -3.72 -1.41 9.07
C LEU A 23 -2.60 -2.45 9.15
N LEU A 24 -1.51 -2.27 8.39
CA LEU A 24 -0.32 -3.12 8.53
C LEU A 24 0.35 -2.90 9.90
N LYS A 25 0.46 -1.64 10.33
CA LYS A 25 0.97 -1.31 11.67
C LYS A 25 0.11 -1.95 12.77
N LEU A 26 -1.22 -1.87 12.66
CA LEU A 26 -2.15 -2.53 13.57
C LEU A 26 -1.84 -4.03 13.71
N THR A 27 -1.62 -4.73 12.59
CA THR A 27 -1.23 -6.14 12.62
C THR A 27 0.09 -6.35 13.37
N TYR A 28 1.11 -5.54 13.10
CA TYR A 28 2.39 -5.65 13.82
C TYR A 28 2.26 -5.36 15.31
N ASP A 29 1.41 -4.40 15.72
CA ASP A 29 1.16 -4.13 17.13
C ASP A 29 0.49 -5.34 17.82
N VAL A 30 -0.41 -6.04 17.13
CA VAL A 30 -1.01 -7.29 17.62
C VAL A 30 0.04 -8.40 17.77
N ILE A 31 0.90 -8.58 16.76
CA ILE A 31 1.98 -9.57 16.82
C ILE A 31 2.93 -9.25 17.98
N ASN A 32 3.40 -8.01 18.10
CA ASN A 32 4.32 -7.60 19.16
C ASN A 32 3.70 -7.82 20.55
N CYS A 33 2.41 -7.53 20.72
CA CYS A 33 1.68 -7.82 21.95
C CYS A 33 1.65 -9.32 22.26
N ALA A 34 1.41 -10.18 21.26
CA ALA A 34 1.42 -11.63 21.47
C ALA A 34 2.82 -12.16 21.79
N VAL A 35 3.85 -11.70 21.07
CA VAL A 35 5.24 -12.12 21.28
C VAL A 35 5.75 -11.71 22.66
N THR A 36 5.44 -10.50 23.13
CA THR A 36 5.86 -10.03 24.46
C THR A 36 5.19 -10.78 25.61
N GLN A 37 4.04 -11.41 25.36
CA GLN A 37 3.31 -12.21 26.36
C GLN A 37 3.68 -13.70 26.30
N ALA A 38 4.36 -14.16 25.25
CA ALA A 38 4.75 -15.54 25.09
C ALA A 38 5.98 -15.88 25.96
N SER A 39 5.96 -17.07 26.57
CA SER A 39 7.10 -17.60 27.33
C SER A 39 8.23 -18.08 26.41
N ASP A 40 7.87 -18.53 25.21
CA ASP A 40 8.79 -19.09 24.22
C ASP A 40 8.89 -18.13 23.02
N PRO A 41 10.05 -18.09 22.34
CA PRO A 41 10.21 -17.30 21.12
C PRO A 41 9.29 -17.81 20.00
N PRO A 42 8.96 -16.96 19.01
CA PRO A 42 8.18 -17.39 17.85
C PRO A 42 8.84 -18.58 17.14
N PRO A 43 8.06 -19.59 16.73
CA PRO A 43 8.60 -20.78 16.06
C PRO A 43 9.09 -20.50 14.64
N LEU A 44 8.78 -19.31 14.11
CA LEU A 44 9.12 -18.87 12.76
C LEU A 44 9.57 -17.41 12.79
N GLU A 45 10.38 -17.03 11.82
CA GLU A 45 10.77 -15.64 11.61
C GLU A 45 9.56 -14.85 11.09
N ILE A 46 9.22 -13.76 11.77
CA ILE A 46 8.08 -12.91 11.40
C ILE A 46 8.54 -11.94 10.31
N PRO A 47 7.95 -11.98 9.10
CA PRO A 47 8.32 -11.06 8.02
C PRO A 47 8.17 -9.60 8.46
N ARG A 48 9.10 -8.74 8.03
CA ARG A 48 9.08 -7.29 8.25
C ARG A 48 8.83 -6.59 6.91
N LEU A 49 7.56 -6.38 6.61
CA LEU A 49 7.05 -5.77 5.39
C LEU A 49 6.63 -4.33 5.66
N CYS A 50 6.66 -3.51 4.61
CA CYS A 50 6.15 -2.15 4.66
C CYS A 50 5.51 -1.78 3.31
N PHE A 51 4.65 -0.77 3.33
CA PHE A 51 4.25 -0.09 2.11
C PHE A 51 5.25 1.04 1.85
N ILE A 52 5.63 1.19 0.58
CA ILE A 52 6.48 2.28 0.11
C ILE A 52 5.93 3.66 0.48
N ASP A 53 6.81 4.64 0.52
CA ASP A 53 6.40 6.04 0.62
C ASP A 53 5.85 6.56 -0.71
N ALA A 54 4.78 7.35 -0.61
CA ALA A 54 4.17 7.99 -1.76
C ALA A 54 3.64 9.38 -1.39
N ASP A 55 3.76 10.31 -2.32
CA ASP A 55 3.46 11.72 -2.12
C ASP A 55 2.63 12.27 -3.29
N LEU A 56 1.68 13.15 -2.96
CA LEU A 56 0.88 13.87 -3.96
C LEU A 56 1.68 15.03 -4.55
N MET A 57 2.03 14.91 -5.83
CA MET A 57 2.76 15.92 -6.59
C MET A 57 1.82 16.76 -7.44
N LEU A 58 1.95 18.08 -7.33
CA LEU A 58 1.16 19.05 -8.12
C LEU A 58 2.05 19.74 -9.15
N ALA A 59 1.76 19.53 -10.42
CA ALA A 59 2.39 20.26 -11.51
C ALA A 59 1.59 21.53 -11.79
N TYR A 60 2.27 22.68 -11.85
CA TYR A 60 1.64 23.98 -12.11
C TYR A 60 1.91 24.45 -13.54
N ALA A 61 0.90 25.04 -14.18
CA ALA A 61 1.04 25.56 -15.52
C ALA A 61 2.06 26.71 -15.58
N SER A 62 3.01 26.61 -16.52
CA SER A 62 3.95 27.70 -16.81
C SER A 62 3.22 28.94 -17.33
N THR A 63 3.65 30.12 -16.86
CA THR A 63 3.18 31.40 -17.37
C THR A 63 3.84 31.70 -18.72
N ASN A 64 3.19 31.38 -19.83
CA ASN A 64 3.54 32.01 -21.10
C ASN A 64 2.97 33.43 -21.10
N LYS A 65 3.85 34.43 -21.00
CA LYS A 65 3.48 35.86 -20.98
C LYS A 65 2.70 36.33 -22.21
N ASP A 66 2.75 35.57 -23.32
CA ASP A 66 2.23 35.98 -24.62
C ASP A 66 0.90 35.32 -25.05
N LEU A 67 0.32 34.44 -24.24
CA LEU A 67 -0.93 33.75 -24.58
C LEU A 67 -1.99 34.02 -23.51
N ARG A 68 -3.18 34.49 -23.94
CA ARG A 68 -4.42 34.54 -23.14
C ARG A 68 -4.92 33.10 -22.87
N GLY A 69 -4.08 32.29 -22.23
CA GLY A 69 -4.35 30.94 -21.79
C GLY A 69 -4.83 30.89 -20.34
N PRO A 70 -5.04 29.67 -19.79
CA PRO A 70 -5.56 29.47 -18.43
C PRO A 70 -4.76 30.28 -17.41
N ARG A 71 -5.44 30.78 -16.37
CA ARG A 71 -4.86 31.67 -15.36
C ARG A 71 -3.52 31.12 -14.87
N ALA A 72 -2.48 31.93 -15.01
CA ALA A 72 -1.18 31.72 -14.38
C ALA A 72 -1.33 31.24 -12.93
N GLY A 73 -0.66 30.14 -12.57
CA GLY A 73 -0.66 29.60 -11.20
C GLY A 73 -1.70 28.51 -10.90
N GLY A 74 -2.45 28.02 -11.89
CA GLY A 74 -3.31 26.84 -11.72
C GLY A 74 -2.53 25.51 -11.76
N VAL A 75 -3.03 24.51 -11.04
CA VAL A 75 -2.58 23.11 -11.17
C VAL A 75 -2.95 22.62 -12.57
N SER A 76 -1.95 22.16 -13.34
CA SER A 76 -2.14 21.58 -14.67
C SER A 76 -2.27 20.06 -14.64
N ALA A 77 -1.63 19.41 -13.67
CA ALA A 77 -1.71 17.97 -13.46
C ALA A 77 -1.40 17.62 -12.01
N SER A 78 -1.83 16.44 -11.58
CA SER A 78 -1.47 15.86 -10.30
C SER A 78 -1.03 14.42 -10.50
N TYR A 79 -0.13 13.96 -9.63
CA TYR A 79 0.43 12.61 -9.67
C TYR A 79 0.60 12.08 -8.26
N LEU A 80 0.49 10.78 -8.08
CA LEU A 80 1.07 10.10 -6.93
C LEU A 80 2.50 9.66 -7.33
N ALA A 81 3.50 10.18 -6.62
CA ALA A 81 4.88 9.78 -6.80
C ALA A 81 5.26 8.78 -5.71
N GLU A 82 5.82 7.65 -6.11
CA GLU A 82 6.11 6.50 -5.25
C GLU A 82 7.62 6.25 -5.18
N GLU A 83 8.10 5.70 -4.07
CA GLU A 83 9.49 5.24 -3.95
C GLU A 83 9.81 4.17 -4.99
N GLU A 84 10.92 4.34 -5.71
CA GLU A 84 11.39 3.35 -6.67
C GLU A 84 11.97 2.14 -5.93
N ILE A 85 11.33 0.99 -6.09
CA ILE A 85 11.83 -0.30 -5.63
C ILE A 85 12.80 -0.88 -6.67
N ASN A 86 13.91 -1.48 -6.22
CA ASN A 86 14.88 -2.07 -7.14
C ASN A 86 14.26 -3.25 -7.91
N LEU A 87 14.06 -3.04 -9.22
CA LEU A 87 13.46 -4.00 -10.16
C LEU A 87 14.37 -5.17 -10.55
N ASP A 88 15.61 -5.23 -10.04
CA ASP A 88 16.45 -6.44 -10.14
C ASP A 88 15.75 -7.65 -9.48
N ASN A 89 14.84 -7.39 -8.53
CA ASN A 89 13.95 -8.38 -7.94
C ASN A 89 12.61 -8.41 -8.67
N LEU A 90 12.03 -9.60 -8.80
CA LEU A 90 10.73 -9.78 -9.44
C LEU A 90 9.62 -9.12 -8.60
N PHE A 91 8.84 -8.23 -9.21
CA PHE A 91 7.63 -7.71 -8.60
C PHE A 91 6.54 -8.79 -8.59
N ILE A 92 6.18 -9.26 -7.40
CA ILE A 92 5.28 -10.40 -7.18
C ILE A 92 3.93 -9.89 -6.70
N LYS A 93 2.85 -10.44 -7.25
CA LYS A 93 1.51 -10.30 -6.71
C LYS A 93 1.21 -11.48 -5.79
N TYR A 94 1.10 -11.21 -4.50
CA TYR A 94 0.94 -12.25 -3.47
C TYR A 94 -0.52 -12.63 -3.22
N ILE A 95 -1.44 -11.66 -3.25
CA ILE A 95 -2.87 -11.86 -2.99
C ILE A 95 -3.70 -11.09 -4.01
N HIS A 96 -4.81 -11.69 -4.49
CA HIS A 96 -5.71 -11.06 -5.43
C HIS A 96 -6.75 -10.16 -4.71
N ASN A 97 -7.28 -9.14 -5.37
CA ASN A 97 -8.30 -8.26 -4.78
C ASN A 97 -9.64 -8.99 -4.49
N GLY A 98 -9.96 -10.00 -5.29
CA GLY A 98 -11.20 -10.78 -5.18
C GLY A 98 -11.10 -12.10 -4.41
N ASP A 99 -9.89 -12.49 -3.97
CA ASP A 99 -9.65 -13.77 -3.30
C ASP A 99 -8.55 -13.59 -2.24
N PRO A 100 -8.82 -13.86 -0.95
CA PRO A 100 -7.84 -13.73 0.13
C PRO A 100 -6.81 -14.87 0.16
N THR A 101 -6.90 -15.86 -0.74
CA THR A 101 -5.91 -16.94 -0.81
C THR A 101 -4.59 -16.46 -1.41
N PRO A 102 -3.45 -16.96 -0.91
CA PRO A 102 -2.16 -16.82 -1.57
C PRO A 102 -2.24 -17.22 -3.05
N LEU A 103 -1.74 -16.38 -3.94
CA LEU A 103 -1.61 -16.71 -5.36
C LEU A 103 -0.46 -17.67 -5.65
N LEU A 104 0.53 -17.69 -4.77
CA LEU A 104 1.70 -18.56 -4.87
C LEU A 104 1.37 -19.96 -4.34
N GLU A 105 1.97 -20.97 -4.94
CA GLU A 105 1.95 -22.36 -4.48
C GLU A 105 3.02 -22.61 -3.40
N PRO A 106 2.87 -23.65 -2.55
CA PRO A 106 3.79 -23.91 -1.43
C PRO A 106 5.27 -24.08 -1.77
N HIS A 107 5.59 -24.35 -3.03
CA HIS A 107 6.95 -24.57 -3.52
C HIS A 107 7.54 -23.33 -4.20
N GLU A 108 6.75 -22.27 -4.38
CA GLU A 108 7.18 -21.04 -5.04
C GLU A 108 7.86 -20.10 -4.03
N PRO A 109 8.96 -19.42 -4.41
CA PRO A 109 9.58 -18.40 -3.58
C PRO A 109 8.59 -17.30 -3.19
N GLY A 110 8.57 -16.92 -1.91
CA GLY A 110 7.67 -15.89 -1.37
C GLY A 110 6.29 -16.43 -0.92
N TYR A 111 6.05 -17.74 -1.00
CA TYR A 111 4.83 -18.35 -0.48
C TYR A 111 4.62 -18.07 1.02
N ASP A 112 5.69 -18.10 1.81
CA ASP A 112 5.70 -17.75 3.22
C ASP A 112 5.27 -16.30 3.46
N ILE A 113 5.73 -15.37 2.62
CA ILE A 113 5.27 -13.98 2.60
C ILE A 113 3.77 -13.93 2.26
N ALA A 114 3.31 -14.66 1.24
CA ALA A 114 1.90 -14.71 0.88
C ALA A 114 1.01 -15.24 2.03
N GLN A 115 1.46 -16.28 2.73
CA GLN A 115 0.77 -16.81 3.91
C GLN A 115 0.72 -15.78 5.05
N PHE A 116 1.84 -15.10 5.31
CA PHE A 116 1.88 -14.02 6.30
C PHE A 116 0.91 -12.89 5.93
N LEU A 117 0.86 -12.50 4.66
CA LEU A 117 -0.07 -11.48 4.17
C LEU A 117 -1.53 -11.91 4.34
N ALA A 118 -1.87 -13.17 4.06
CA ALA A 118 -3.22 -13.70 4.30
C ALA A 118 -3.58 -13.67 5.79
N PHE A 119 -2.62 -13.98 6.66
CA PHE A 119 -2.76 -13.81 8.11
C PHE A 119 -3.03 -12.34 8.49
N THR A 120 -2.34 -11.38 7.86
CA THR A 120 -2.59 -9.95 8.14
C THR A 120 -4.01 -9.54 7.79
N GLN A 121 -4.58 -10.04 6.69
CA GLN A 121 -5.97 -9.78 6.30
C GLN A 121 -6.94 -10.27 7.38
N HIS A 122 -6.71 -11.49 7.90
CA HIS A 122 -7.52 -12.06 8.97
C HIS A 122 -7.49 -11.20 10.24
N VAL A 123 -6.28 -10.79 10.68
CA VAL A 123 -6.12 -9.93 11.86
C VAL A 123 -6.82 -8.58 11.67
N GLN A 124 -6.63 -7.94 10.51
CA GLN A 124 -7.25 -6.65 10.21
C GLN A 124 -8.77 -6.75 10.19
N TYR A 125 -9.33 -7.73 9.49
CA TYR A 125 -10.77 -7.94 9.42
C TYR A 125 -11.36 -8.17 10.80
N PHE A 126 -10.71 -9.01 11.62
CA PHE A 126 -11.16 -9.25 13.00
C PHE A 126 -11.06 -7.99 13.87
N LYS A 127 -9.93 -7.27 13.83
CA LYS A 127 -9.67 -6.10 14.69
C LYS A 127 -10.50 -4.88 14.31
N THR A 128 -10.93 -4.78 13.06
CA THR A 128 -11.82 -3.71 12.59
C THR A 128 -13.30 -4.07 12.75
N GLY A 129 -13.64 -5.22 13.34
CA GLY A 129 -15.03 -5.66 13.47
C GLY A 129 -15.69 -6.01 12.13
N GLY A 130 -14.89 -6.46 11.15
CA GLY A 130 -15.35 -6.86 9.82
C GLY A 130 -15.50 -5.70 8.83
N LEU A 131 -14.98 -4.51 9.16
CA LEU A 131 -15.16 -3.31 8.34
C LEU A 131 -14.11 -3.14 7.25
N ALA A 132 -12.86 -3.50 7.54
CA ALA A 132 -11.76 -3.28 6.61
C ALA A 132 -10.62 -4.29 6.80
N TYR A 133 -9.98 -4.61 5.67
CA TYR A 133 -8.71 -5.30 5.58
C TYR A 133 -8.04 -4.88 4.27
N ILE A 134 -6.74 -5.13 4.15
CA ILE A 134 -5.99 -4.83 2.95
C ILE A 134 -6.07 -6.01 2.00
N SER A 135 -6.32 -5.77 0.72
CA SER A 135 -6.23 -6.79 -0.34
C SER A 135 -5.15 -6.40 -1.35
N ASP A 136 -5.01 -7.18 -2.42
CA ASP A 136 -4.16 -6.83 -3.57
C ASP A 136 -2.68 -6.60 -3.20
N TYR A 137 -2.17 -7.40 -2.26
CA TYR A 137 -0.77 -7.30 -1.85
C TYR A 137 0.17 -7.67 -3.00
N GLN A 138 1.09 -6.77 -3.31
CA GLN A 138 2.09 -6.92 -4.35
C GLN A 138 3.33 -6.09 -4.00
N GLY A 139 4.51 -6.54 -4.44
CA GLY A 139 5.78 -5.91 -4.09
C GLY A 139 6.98 -6.78 -4.39
N VAL A 140 8.10 -6.45 -3.75
CA VAL A 140 9.39 -7.14 -3.83
C VAL A 140 9.75 -7.73 -2.47
#